data_AF-A0AAW0TMU4-F1
#
_entry.id   AF-A0AAW0TMU4-F1
#
_cell.length_a   1.000
_cell.length_b   1.000
_cell.length_c   1.000
_cell.angle_alpha   90.00
_cell.angle_beta   90.00
_cell.angle_gamma   90.00
#
_symmetry.space_group_name_H-M   'P 1'
#
loop_
_entity.id
_entity.type
_entity.pdbx_description
1 polymer ?
#
loop_
_entity_poly.entity_id
_entity_poly.type
_entity_poly.pdbx_seq_one_letter_code
_entity_poly.pdbx_strand_id
1 'polypeptide(L)'
;MEVEAARRLFARSRDLKFEYENLVSDGDANSYKAVLAMNNGNGPYQDTKVTKLECINHVQKRLGTRLRKLREQEKVDTITKTGSKIRRSLLGGRNKLTDTAIDKMQSFFGKHIRDNKALAEGKNREEIKHKKISSGQPRSRGAE
;
A
#
# COMPACT_ATOMS: atom_id res chain seq x y z
N MET A 1 18.49 13.72 6.10
CA MET A 1 17.55 14.86 6.00
C MET A 1 16.16 14.47 6.50
N GLU A 2 15.55 13.40 5.98
CA GLU A 2 14.20 12.93 6.38
C GLU A 2 14.08 12.54 7.85
N VAL A 3 15.07 11.81 8.38
CA VAL A 3 15.13 11.40 9.80
C VAL A 3 15.02 12.60 10.74
N GLU A 4 15.78 13.64 10.44
CA GLU A 4 15.82 14.85 11.27
C GLU A 4 14.56 15.70 11.09
N ALA A 5 14.00 15.75 9.88
CA ALA A 5 12.71 16.38 9.65
C ALA A 5 11.59 15.70 10.46
N ALA A 6 11.56 14.36 10.51
CA ALA A 6 10.60 13.62 11.31
C ALA A 6 10.75 13.95 12.82
N ARG A 7 11.97 13.93 13.36
CA ARG A 7 12.21 14.31 14.77
C ARG A 7 11.71 15.71 15.08
N ARG A 8 12.00 16.69 14.20
CA ARG A 8 11.55 18.09 14.38
C ARG A 8 10.02 18.22 14.33
N LEU A 9 9.35 17.54 13.39
CA LEU A 9 7.90 17.56 13.29
C LEU A 9 7.22 16.98 14.54
N PHE A 10 7.70 15.83 15.02
CA PHE A 10 7.15 15.19 16.22
C PHE A 10 7.44 16.01 17.48
N ALA A 11 8.64 16.60 17.62
CA ALA A 11 8.95 17.48 18.73
C ALA A 11 8.01 18.71 18.75
N ARG A 12 7.88 19.40 17.62
CA ARG A 12 7.08 20.62 17.48
C ARG A 12 5.58 20.40 17.71
N SER A 13 5.06 19.20 17.44
CA SER A 13 3.64 18.91 17.66
C SER A 13 3.20 19.12 19.11
N ARG A 14 4.09 18.87 20.08
CA ARG A 14 3.84 19.13 21.51
C ARG A 14 3.60 20.61 21.78
N ASP A 15 4.41 21.48 21.19
CA ASP A 15 4.26 22.94 21.32
C ASP A 15 2.92 23.42 20.74
N LEU A 16 2.42 22.70 19.74
CA LEU A 16 1.15 22.94 19.08
C LEU A 16 -0.03 22.18 19.71
N LYS A 17 0.18 21.50 20.85
CA LYS A 17 -0.83 20.78 21.63
C LYS A 17 -1.58 19.69 20.85
N PHE A 18 -0.88 18.96 19.98
CA PHE A 18 -1.43 17.77 19.34
C PHE A 18 -0.37 16.66 19.23
N GLU A 19 -0.82 15.43 19.02
CA GLU A 19 0.05 14.26 18.92
C GLU A 19 -0.22 13.53 17.59
N TYR A 20 0.84 13.04 16.95
CA TYR A 20 0.74 12.20 15.77
C TYR A 20 0.63 10.73 16.18
N GLU A 21 -0.42 10.05 15.71
CA GLU A 21 -0.55 8.60 15.90
C GLU A 21 0.18 7.79 14.82
N ASN A 22 0.35 8.37 13.63
CA ASN A 22 0.79 7.63 12.45
C ASN A 22 1.95 8.34 11.73
N LEU A 23 2.97 7.57 11.35
CA LEU A 23 4.05 8.01 10.48
C LEU A 23 4.03 7.20 9.18
N VAL A 24 3.81 7.87 8.05
CA VAL A 24 3.91 7.26 6.72
C VAL A 24 5.36 7.38 6.22
N SER A 25 5.99 6.27 5.81
CA SER A 25 7.32 6.29 5.17
C SER A 25 7.45 5.33 3.98
N ASP A 26 8.37 5.61 3.04
CA ASP A 26 8.65 4.78 1.87
C ASP A 26 9.62 3.65 2.22
N GLY A 27 9.11 2.63 2.94
CA GLY A 27 9.76 1.34 3.09
C GLY A 27 10.87 1.25 4.12
N ASP A 28 11.83 2.17 4.11
CA ASP A 28 12.84 2.20 5.15
C ASP A 28 12.22 2.66 6.47
N ALA A 29 12.78 2.16 7.58
CA ALA A 29 12.25 2.40 8.92
C ALA A 29 13.09 3.43 9.69
N ASN A 30 14.02 4.14 9.02
CA ASN A 30 15.00 4.98 9.70
C ASN A 30 14.34 6.15 10.41
N SER A 31 13.45 6.88 9.73
CA SER A 31 12.68 7.98 10.33
C SER A 31 11.80 7.49 11.48
N TYR A 32 11.14 6.34 11.32
CA TYR A 32 10.33 5.72 12.38
C TYR A 32 11.16 5.34 13.61
N LYS A 33 12.30 4.65 13.41
CA LYS A 33 13.23 4.29 14.48
C LYS A 33 13.75 5.52 15.21
N ALA A 34 14.05 6.59 14.48
CA ALA A 34 14.55 7.82 15.06
C ALA A 34 13.50 8.58 15.88
N VAL A 35 12.22 8.49 15.50
CA VAL A 35 11.08 9.00 16.27
C VAL A 35 10.88 8.17 17.54
N LEU A 36 10.93 6.84 17.46
CA LEU A 36 10.85 5.97 18.64
C LEU A 36 12.03 6.18 19.61
N ALA A 37 13.22 6.48 19.10
CA ALA A 37 14.41 6.76 19.90
C ALA A 37 14.38 8.14 20.59
N MET A 38 13.35 8.97 20.37
CA MET A 38 13.19 10.23 21.09
C MET A 38 12.94 9.98 22.59
N ASN A 39 13.24 10.98 23.42
CA ASN A 39 13.02 10.93 24.87
C ASN A 39 13.59 9.65 25.53
N ASN A 40 14.86 9.35 25.26
CA ASN A 40 15.56 8.16 25.75
C ASN A 40 14.91 6.82 25.37
N GLY A 41 14.25 6.76 24.21
CA GLY A 41 13.60 5.53 23.72
C GLY A 41 12.14 5.38 24.13
N ASN A 42 11.59 6.34 24.88
CA ASN A 42 10.17 6.36 25.24
C ASN A 42 9.27 6.85 24.08
N GLY A 43 9.87 7.27 22.97
CA GLY A 43 9.14 7.83 21.85
C GLY A 43 8.74 9.29 22.06
N PRO A 44 8.03 9.89 21.10
CA PRO A 44 7.76 11.33 21.09
C PRO A 44 6.61 11.76 22.00
N TYR A 45 5.84 10.84 22.60
CA TYR A 45 4.67 11.13 23.45
C TYR A 45 4.64 10.19 24.66
N GLN A 46 3.88 10.55 25.70
CA GLN A 46 3.77 9.73 26.91
C GLN A 46 2.72 8.62 26.74
N ASP A 47 1.54 8.97 26.24
CA ASP A 47 0.40 8.05 26.15
C ASP A 47 0.10 7.59 24.71
N THR A 48 0.54 8.36 23.70
CA THR A 48 0.29 8.04 22.29
C THR A 48 1.41 7.21 21.67
N LYS A 49 1.05 6.01 21.20
CA LYS A 49 1.95 5.14 20.45
C LYS A 49 1.94 5.49 18.96
N VAL A 50 3.12 5.84 18.44
CA VAL A 50 3.30 6.07 17.00
C VAL A 50 3.34 4.76 16.25
N THR A 51 2.51 4.63 15.22
CA THR A 51 2.47 3.47 14.31
C THR A 51 3.08 3.82 12.96
N LYS A 52 3.93 2.93 12.44
CA LYS A 52 4.45 3.05 11.08
C LYS A 52 3.41 2.58 10.07
N LEU A 53 3.09 3.44 9.10
CA LEU A 53 2.30 3.09 7.92
C LEU A 53 3.21 3.01 6.70
N GLU A 54 2.94 2.03 5.83
CA GLU A 54 3.65 1.83 4.57
C GLU A 54 2.91 2.55 3.44
N CYS A 55 3.65 3.26 2.58
CA CYS A 55 3.03 3.88 1.42
C CYS A 55 2.66 2.83 0.35
N ILE A 56 1.56 3.05 -0.36
CA ILE A 56 1.08 2.10 -1.40
C ILE A 56 2.13 1.91 -2.48
N ASN A 57 2.82 2.98 -2.87
CA ASN A 57 3.91 2.91 -3.84
C ASN A 57 5.02 1.96 -3.36
N HIS A 58 5.33 1.95 -2.06
CA HIS A 58 6.30 1.01 -1.50
C HIS A 58 5.83 -0.43 -1.62
N VAL A 59 4.56 -0.69 -1.30
CA VAL A 59 3.96 -2.03 -1.45
C VAL A 59 4.06 -2.52 -2.90
N GLN A 60 3.79 -1.64 -3.87
CA GLN A 60 3.95 -1.95 -5.29
C GLN A 60 5.42 -2.26 -5.64
N LYS A 61 6.38 -1.41 -5.21
CA LYS A 61 7.82 -1.64 -5.43
C LYS A 61 8.26 -2.98 -4.84
N ARG A 62 7.83 -3.28 -3.60
CA ARG A 62 8.17 -4.50 -2.87
C ARG A 62 7.71 -5.76 -3.60
N LEU A 63 6.49 -5.77 -4.13
CA LEU A 63 5.97 -6.87 -4.95
C LEU A 63 6.87 -7.11 -6.18
N GLY A 64 7.18 -6.04 -6.90
CA GLY A 64 8.03 -6.13 -8.09
C GLY A 64 9.42 -6.67 -7.81
N THR A 65 10.08 -6.15 -6.77
CA THR A 65 11.43 -6.59 -6.38
C THR A 65 11.44 -8.07 -5.98
N ARG A 66 10.43 -8.52 -5.21
CA ARG A 66 10.32 -9.93 -4.78
C ARG A 66 10.08 -10.87 -5.97
N LEU A 67 9.22 -10.50 -6.91
CA LEU A 67 8.96 -11.32 -8.11
C LEU A 67 10.19 -11.41 -9.02
N ARG A 68 10.90 -10.30 -9.23
CA ARG A 68 12.16 -10.30 -10.00
C ARG A 68 13.23 -11.16 -9.33
N LYS A 69 13.37 -11.05 -8.01
CA LYS A 69 14.30 -11.88 -7.23
C LYS A 69 13.95 -13.37 -7.32
N LEU A 70 12.67 -13.71 -7.18
CA LEU A 70 12.19 -15.09 -7.34
C LEU A 70 12.54 -15.64 -8.73
N ARG A 71 12.25 -14.89 -9.80
CA ARG A 71 12.62 -15.28 -11.18
C ARG A 71 14.12 -15.52 -11.35
N GLU A 72 14.95 -14.71 -10.71
CA GLU A 72 16.42 -14.80 -10.77
C GLU A 72 16.96 -16.01 -10.01
N GLN A 73 16.31 -16.38 -8.89
CA GLN A 73 16.71 -17.48 -8.02
C GLN A 73 16.25 -18.83 -8.57
N GLU A 74 15.04 -18.91 -9.13
CA GLU A 74 14.47 -20.12 -9.69
C GLU A 74 15.09 -20.42 -11.07
N LYS A 75 16.21 -21.15 -11.06
CA LYS A 75 16.96 -21.54 -12.25
C LYS A 75 17.08 -23.07 -12.37
N VAL A 76 17.02 -23.55 -13.60
CA VAL A 76 17.18 -24.97 -13.95
C VAL A 76 18.32 -25.12 -14.96
N ASP A 77 19.08 -26.19 -14.79
CA ASP A 77 20.10 -26.59 -15.77
C ASP A 77 19.39 -27.11 -17.02
N THR A 78 19.74 -26.58 -18.19
CA THR A 78 19.17 -26.93 -19.48
C THR A 78 20.28 -27.25 -20.46
N ILE A 79 20.17 -28.37 -21.18
CA ILE A 79 21.07 -28.71 -22.27
C ILE A 79 20.54 -28.05 -23.55
N THR A 80 21.39 -27.28 -24.20
CA THR A 80 21.07 -26.62 -25.48
C THR A 80 21.15 -27.62 -26.64
N LYS A 81 20.59 -27.24 -27.80
CA LYS A 81 20.65 -28.07 -29.02
C LYS A 81 22.09 -28.38 -29.47
N THR A 82 23.05 -27.54 -29.07
CA THR A 82 24.48 -27.71 -29.35
C THR A 82 25.22 -28.52 -28.27
N GLY A 83 24.49 -29.12 -27.31
CA GLY A 83 25.05 -29.92 -26.22
C GLY A 83 25.56 -29.13 -25.02
N SER A 84 25.61 -27.80 -25.10
CA SER A 84 26.11 -26.96 -24.00
C SER A 84 25.10 -26.89 -22.84
N LYS A 85 25.57 -27.06 -21.61
CA LYS A 85 24.77 -26.93 -20.38
C LYS A 85 24.72 -25.48 -19.92
N ILE A 86 23.52 -24.92 -19.76
CA ILE A 86 23.31 -23.53 -19.31
C ILE A 86 22.27 -23.48 -18.20
N ARG A 87 22.33 -22.45 -17.34
CA ARG A 87 21.28 -22.16 -16.36
C ARG A 87 20.26 -21.20 -16.95
N ARG A 88 19.01 -21.64 -17.04
CA ARG A 88 17.89 -20.80 -17.48
C ARG A 88 16.93 -20.56 -16.32
N SER A 89 16.34 -19.36 -16.29
CA SER A 89 15.24 -19.08 -15.37
C SER A 89 14.06 -19.99 -15.68
N LEU A 90 13.54 -20.68 -14.66
CA LEU A 90 12.36 -21.52 -14.77
C LEU A 90 11.10 -20.68 -15.01
N LEU A 91 11.05 -19.51 -14.37
CA LEU A 91 9.92 -18.57 -14.39
C LEU A 91 10.05 -17.51 -15.48
N GLY A 92 11.22 -17.33 -16.09
CA GLY A 92 11.46 -16.37 -17.17
C GLY A 92 11.12 -16.91 -18.56
N GLY A 93 10.97 -16.02 -19.53
CA GLY A 93 10.74 -16.35 -20.94
C GLY A 93 9.38 -15.89 -21.47
N ARG A 94 9.13 -16.15 -22.76
CA ARG A 94 7.88 -15.77 -23.44
C ARG A 94 6.69 -16.40 -22.71
N ASN A 95 5.64 -15.60 -22.49
CA ASN A 95 4.41 -15.99 -21.78
C ASN A 95 4.61 -16.43 -20.31
N LYS A 96 5.71 -16.00 -19.68
CA LYS A 96 5.97 -16.27 -18.25
C LYS A 96 6.19 -14.97 -17.46
N LEU A 97 6.92 -15.02 -16.36
CA LEU A 97 7.18 -13.91 -15.43
C LEU A 97 8.18 -12.88 -16.02
N THR A 98 7.81 -12.25 -17.13
CA THR A 98 8.59 -11.18 -17.77
C THR A 98 8.53 -9.89 -16.94
N ASP A 99 9.45 -8.95 -17.16
CA ASP A 99 9.40 -7.65 -16.48
C ASP A 99 8.07 -6.93 -16.74
N THR A 100 7.58 -6.96 -17.98
CA THR A 100 6.27 -6.39 -18.32
C THR A 100 5.11 -7.04 -17.56
N ALA A 101 5.15 -8.36 -17.34
CA ALA A 101 4.14 -9.04 -16.53
C ALA A 101 4.21 -8.61 -15.06
N ILE A 102 5.42 -8.49 -14.52
CA ILE A 102 5.67 -8.00 -13.16
C ILE A 102 5.17 -6.56 -13.01
N ASP A 103 5.48 -5.66 -13.94
CA ASP A 103 5.05 -4.26 -13.89
C ASP A 103 3.53 -4.12 -13.93
N LYS A 104 2.86 -4.96 -14.74
CA LYS A 104 1.40 -5.05 -14.74
C LYS A 104 0.86 -5.48 -13.39
N MET A 105 1.46 -6.50 -12.76
CA MET A 105 1.08 -6.94 -11.41
C MET A 105 1.30 -5.85 -10.35
N GLN A 106 2.42 -5.13 -10.39
CA GLN A 106 2.68 -4.00 -9.49
C GLN A 106 1.62 -2.91 -9.63
N SER A 107 1.30 -2.52 -10.87
CA SER A 107 0.32 -1.49 -11.18
C SER A 107 -1.09 -1.91 -10.77
N PHE A 108 -1.47 -3.14 -11.11
CA PHE A 108 -2.73 -3.77 -10.74
C PHE A 108 -2.93 -3.78 -9.21
N PHE A 109 -1.94 -4.28 -8.46
CA PHE A 109 -2.05 -4.41 -7.02
C PHE A 109 -2.25 -3.07 -6.33
N GLY A 110 -1.45 -2.04 -6.68
CA GLY A 110 -1.63 -0.72 -6.08
C GLY A 110 -2.92 -0.02 -6.51
N LYS A 111 -3.39 -0.25 -7.74
CA LYS A 111 -4.70 0.25 -8.19
C LYS A 111 -5.82 -0.35 -7.32
N HIS A 112 -5.84 -1.67 -7.16
CA HIS A 112 -6.88 -2.33 -6.37
C HIS A 112 -6.85 -1.98 -4.88
N ILE A 113 -5.68 -1.69 -4.28
CA ILE A 113 -5.62 -1.15 -2.92
C ILE A 113 -6.31 0.21 -2.84
N ARG A 114 -6.05 1.11 -3.79
CA ARG A 114 -6.68 2.45 -3.83
C ARG A 114 -8.19 2.35 -4.06
N ASP A 115 -8.60 1.52 -5.01
CA ASP A 115 -10.01 1.33 -5.36
C ASP A 115 -10.80 0.67 -4.22
N ASN A 116 -10.21 -0.30 -3.50
CA ASN A 116 -10.86 -0.95 -2.36
C ASN A 116 -11.08 0.00 -1.18
N LYS A 117 -10.19 0.97 -0.95
CA LYS A 117 -10.41 1.99 0.08
C LYS A 117 -11.62 2.86 -0.24
N ALA A 118 -11.78 3.25 -1.50
CA ALA A 118 -12.96 4.00 -1.95
C ALA A 118 -14.27 3.20 -1.77
N LEU A 119 -14.22 1.87 -1.88
CA LEU A 119 -15.37 1.00 -1.59
C LEU A 119 -15.64 0.89 -0.07
N ALA A 120 -14.61 0.81 0.77
CA ALA A 120 -14.78 0.77 2.23
C ALA A 120 -15.35 2.09 2.78
N GLU A 121 -14.90 3.24 2.26
CA GLU A 121 -15.45 4.56 2.59
C GLU A 121 -16.81 4.80 1.91
N GLY A 122 -17.07 4.14 0.77
CA GLY A 122 -18.32 4.17 0.01
C GLY A 122 -19.43 3.25 0.53
N LYS A 123 -19.15 2.33 1.47
CA LYS A 123 -20.18 1.49 2.13
C LYS A 123 -21.16 2.31 3.00
N ASN A 124 -20.86 3.58 3.30
CA ASN A 124 -21.83 4.52 3.89
C ASN A 124 -22.74 5.22 2.86
N ARG A 125 -22.53 5.01 1.54
CA ARG A 125 -23.25 5.74 0.48
C ARG A 125 -24.40 4.96 -0.17
N GLU A 126 -24.38 3.64 -0.10
CA GLU A 126 -25.41 2.77 -0.69
C GLU A 126 -26.70 2.72 0.16
N GLU A 127 -26.61 2.86 1.49
CA GLU A 127 -27.80 2.97 2.37
C GLU A 127 -28.64 4.24 2.11
N ILE A 128 -28.04 5.27 1.53
CA ILE A 128 -28.72 6.54 1.23
C ILE A 128 -29.51 6.47 -0.10
N LYS A 129 -29.16 5.55 -1.02
CA LYS A 129 -29.86 5.43 -2.31
C LYS A 129 -31.17 4.65 -2.21
N HIS A 130 -31.28 3.72 -1.28
CA HIS A 130 -32.52 2.93 -1.10
C HIS A 130 -33.61 3.63 -0.29
N LYS A 131 -33.31 4.74 0.41
CA LYS A 131 -34.31 5.50 1.18
C LYS A 131 -34.99 6.65 0.42
N LYS A 132 -34.55 6.96 -0.81
CA LYS A 132 -35.12 8.05 -1.64
C LYS A 132 -36.16 7.60 -2.67
N ILE A 133 -36.51 6.32 -2.72
CA ILE A 133 -37.48 5.79 -3.70
C ILE A 133 -38.85 5.45 -3.07
N SER A 134 -39.02 5.47 -1.74
CA SER A 134 -40.29 5.07 -1.09
C SER A 134 -41.18 6.19 -0.52
N SER A 135 -40.93 7.48 -0.81
CA SER A 135 -41.80 8.58 -0.34
C SER A 135 -42.55 9.31 -1.46
N GLY A 136 -42.97 8.59 -2.50
CA GLY A 136 -43.91 9.11 -3.50
C GLY A 136 -45.32 8.63 -3.20
N GLN A 137 -46.08 9.37 -2.40
CA GLN A 137 -47.53 9.16 -2.29
C GLN A 137 -48.19 9.33 -3.68
N PRO A 138 -49.06 8.40 -4.12
CA PRO A 138 -49.80 8.56 -5.36
C PRO A 138 -50.82 9.70 -5.22
N ARG A 139 -50.80 10.64 -6.17
CA ARG A 139 -51.85 11.65 -6.35
C ARG A 139 -53.15 10.95 -6.75
N SER A 140 -54.19 11.08 -5.94
CA SER A 140 -55.55 10.71 -6.30
C SER A 140 -56.06 11.61 -7.43
N ARG A 141 -56.35 11.02 -8.59
CA ARG A 141 -57.28 11.58 -9.57
C ARG A 141 -58.62 10.89 -9.35
N GLY A 142 -59.52 11.55 -8.62
CA GLY A 142 -60.94 11.22 -8.64
C GLY A 142 -61.58 11.91 -9.85
N ALA A 143 -62.11 11.10 -10.75
CA ALA A 143 -63.09 11.50 -11.74
C ALA A 143 -64.44 10.98 -11.25
N GLU A 144 -65.33 11.91 -10.90
CA GLU A 144 -66.77 11.97 -11.16
C GLU A 144 -67.35 13.22 -10.48
#